data_AF-A0A7G5H7C2-F1
#
_entry.id   AF-A0A7G5H7C2-F1
#
_cell.length_a   1.000
_cell.length_b   1.000
_cell.length_c   1.000
_cell.angle_alpha   90.00
_cell.angle_beta   90.00
_cell.angle_gamma   90.00
#
_symmetry.space_group_name_H-M   'P 1'
#
loop_
_entity.id
_entity.type
_entity.pdbx_description
1 polymer ?
#
loop_
_entity_poly.entity_id
_entity_poly.type
_entity_poly.pdbx_seq_one_letter_code
_entity_poly.pdbx_strand_id
1 'polypeptide(L)'
;MFKPLHHFMLVLLLSLVGLPAFQALGRTTEATVVVDDEYDRYKKRGDDYFKEGKYLEARRQYQNCLEVPGFENDAYAKEQIQECTIGLKLRQQADDALKQGKSQEAVRFFGQLLNLNPDDALTKVQLADLYEREGNQLFNQKQYAEARLKYTEAGKYASITKKETLLIQIRTIDDLTRPKYPKLVGLKVFTGLVAVGAGAYALILRNDYQSKMGTLSQISQTVDPTGSGVISDRSAYLQYTDAYNAAEAAQKKNGLFKACLGVAAVATVAELYLLLHKPKPRTSAIQWKPSSQSWGLAVSYTF
;
A
#
# COMPACT_ATOMS: atom_id res chain seq x y z
N MET A 1 -42.79 8.36 -99.34
CA MET A 1 -42.27 7.74 -100.58
C MET A 1 -40.81 8.14 -100.74
N PHE A 2 -39.95 7.12 -100.90
CA PHE A 2 -38.54 7.13 -101.36
C PHE A 2 -37.43 7.80 -100.52
N LYS A 3 -36.56 6.94 -99.95
CA LYS A 3 -35.12 7.17 -99.68
C LYS A 3 -34.33 7.15 -101.02
N PRO A 4 -33.15 7.77 -101.07
CA PRO A 4 -31.87 7.04 -100.91
C PRO A 4 -30.88 7.84 -100.02
N LEU A 5 -30.08 7.34 -99.08
CA LEU A 5 -29.19 6.16 -98.98
C LEU A 5 -28.27 5.99 -100.19
N HIS A 6 -27.11 6.69 -100.22
CA HIS A 6 -25.83 6.11 -100.68
C HIS A 6 -24.56 6.98 -100.69
N HIS A 7 -24.43 8.13 -100.00
CA HIS A 7 -23.21 8.97 -100.14
C HIS A 7 -22.42 9.28 -98.86
N PHE A 8 -22.66 8.59 -97.74
CA PHE A 8 -21.89 8.83 -96.51
C PHE A 8 -20.96 7.66 -96.08
N MET A 9 -20.90 6.59 -96.87
CA MET A 9 -20.08 5.39 -96.63
C MET A 9 -18.98 5.27 -97.69
N LEU A 10 -18.25 6.36 -97.95
CA LEU A 10 -17.06 6.33 -98.83
C LEU A 10 -15.97 7.36 -98.45
N VAL A 11 -15.97 7.86 -97.21
CA VAL A 11 -14.93 8.79 -96.71
C VAL A 11 -14.26 8.26 -95.43
N LEU A 12 -14.66 7.11 -94.90
CA LEU A 12 -14.09 6.53 -93.67
C LEU A 12 -12.98 5.49 -93.92
N LEU A 13 -12.30 5.55 -95.07
CA LEU A 13 -11.35 4.52 -95.48
C LEU A 13 -10.12 5.14 -96.17
N LEU A 14 -9.55 6.20 -95.61
CA LEU A 14 -8.22 6.71 -95.99
C LEU A 14 -7.70 7.75 -94.97
N SER A 15 -7.41 7.28 -93.76
CA SER A 15 -6.56 8.02 -92.81
C SER A 15 -5.76 7.04 -91.96
N LEU A 16 -4.97 6.19 -92.63
CA LEU A 16 -3.85 5.49 -92.03
C LEU A 16 -2.59 6.15 -92.60
N VAL A 17 -1.77 6.74 -91.73
CA VAL A 17 -0.29 6.91 -91.79
C VAL A 17 0.07 8.10 -90.90
N GLY A 18 0.86 7.84 -89.85
CA GLY A 18 1.58 8.88 -89.11
C GLY A 18 1.30 8.95 -87.61
N LEU A 19 1.47 7.85 -86.85
CA LEU A 19 1.75 7.95 -85.41
C LEU A 19 3.25 7.77 -85.19
N PRO A 20 3.95 8.70 -84.52
CA PRO A 20 5.29 8.43 -84.03
C PRO A 20 5.20 7.33 -82.97
N ALA A 21 6.08 6.34 -83.10
CA ALA A 21 6.30 5.35 -82.06
C ALA A 21 6.79 6.06 -80.79
N PHE A 22 5.87 6.41 -79.90
CA PHE A 22 6.22 6.59 -78.50
C PHE A 22 6.68 5.24 -78.01
N GLN A 23 7.99 5.10 -77.84
CA GLN A 23 8.57 4.07 -77.01
C GLN A 23 7.89 4.19 -75.65
N ALA A 24 6.99 3.25 -75.36
CA ALA A 24 6.55 3.00 -74.01
C ALA A 24 7.78 2.53 -73.23
N LEU A 25 8.51 3.48 -72.64
CA LEU A 25 9.38 3.19 -71.52
C LEU A 25 8.46 2.60 -70.44
N GLY A 26 8.58 1.29 -70.25
CA GLY A 26 7.87 0.56 -69.21
C GLY A 26 8.06 1.28 -67.89
N ARG A 27 6.94 1.69 -67.31
CA ARG A 27 6.84 2.24 -65.96
C ARG A 27 7.17 1.11 -64.99
N THR A 28 8.44 0.92 -64.67
CA THR A 28 8.92 -0.07 -63.68
C THR A 28 8.71 0.39 -62.23
N THR A 29 8.24 1.63 -62.02
CA THR A 29 8.09 2.23 -60.68
C THR A 29 6.86 1.77 -59.92
N GLU A 30 5.77 1.36 -60.57
CA GLU A 30 4.56 0.94 -59.84
C GLU A 30 4.71 -0.44 -59.20
N ALA A 31 5.37 -1.38 -59.88
CA ALA A 31 5.57 -2.73 -59.35
C ALA A 31 6.53 -2.73 -58.16
N THR A 32 7.63 -1.96 -58.21
CA THR A 32 8.60 -1.91 -57.10
C THR A 32 8.01 -1.25 -55.85
N VAL A 33 7.26 -0.15 -56.01
CA VAL A 33 6.64 0.56 -54.87
C VAL A 33 5.56 -0.29 -54.19
N VAL A 34 4.73 -1.01 -54.96
CA VAL A 34 3.68 -1.88 -54.39
C VAL A 34 4.26 -3.10 -53.66
N VAL A 35 5.37 -3.66 -54.17
CA VAL A 35 6.08 -4.78 -53.54
C VAL A 35 6.70 -4.34 -52.20
N ASP A 36 7.29 -3.14 -52.15
CA ASP A 36 7.84 -2.56 -50.92
C ASP A 36 6.73 -2.28 -49.87
N ASP A 37 5.59 -1.73 -50.29
CA ASP A 37 4.42 -1.47 -49.43
C ASP A 37 3.84 -2.76 -48.80
N GLU A 38 3.82 -3.86 -49.56
CA GLU A 38 3.32 -5.14 -49.06
C GLU A 38 4.26 -5.77 -48.03
N TYR A 39 5.57 -5.74 -48.29
CA TYR A 39 6.59 -6.20 -47.34
C TYR A 39 6.47 -5.41 -46.02
N ASP A 40 6.42 -4.08 -46.07
CA ASP A 40 6.34 -3.22 -44.89
C ASP A 40 5.06 -3.49 -44.07
N ARG A 41 3.95 -3.79 -44.75
CA ARG A 41 2.70 -4.18 -44.08
C ARG A 41 2.80 -5.51 -43.34
N TYR A 42 3.45 -6.52 -43.93
CA TYR A 42 3.67 -7.81 -43.24
C TYR A 42 4.64 -7.64 -42.08
N LYS A 43 5.76 -6.96 -42.31
CA LYS A 43 6.78 -6.68 -41.30
C LYS A 43 6.17 -5.99 -40.08
N LYS A 44 5.46 -4.87 -40.29
CA LYS A 44 4.84 -4.12 -39.19
C LYS A 44 3.89 -4.98 -38.36
N ARG A 45 3.04 -5.79 -39.00
CA ARG A 45 2.13 -6.70 -38.29
C ARG A 45 2.88 -7.79 -37.54
N GLY A 46 3.96 -8.30 -38.13
CA GLY A 46 4.88 -9.24 -37.47
C GLY A 46 5.43 -8.65 -36.18
N ASP A 47 5.97 -7.43 -36.25
CA ASP A 47 6.59 -6.73 -35.12
C ASP A 47 5.58 -6.41 -34.03
N ASP A 48 4.38 -5.98 -34.40
CA ASP A 48 3.29 -5.71 -33.46
C ASP A 48 2.88 -6.99 -32.73
N TYR A 49 2.69 -8.11 -33.46
CA TYR A 49 2.41 -9.40 -32.85
C TYR A 49 3.57 -9.92 -31.99
N PHE A 50 4.81 -9.69 -32.41
CA PHE A 50 5.99 -10.07 -31.66
C PHE A 50 6.00 -9.34 -30.31
N LYS A 51 5.86 -8.02 -30.30
CA LYS A 51 5.75 -7.20 -29.07
C LYS A 51 4.61 -7.65 -28.16
N GLU A 52 3.48 -8.07 -28.73
CA GLU A 52 2.37 -8.61 -27.93
C GLU A 52 2.65 -10.01 -27.36
N GLY A 53 3.72 -10.70 -27.79
CA GLY A 53 4.03 -12.08 -27.43
C GLY A 53 3.24 -13.12 -28.23
N LYS A 54 2.59 -12.71 -29.31
CA LYS A 54 1.82 -13.56 -30.23
C LYS A 54 2.75 -14.16 -31.28
N TYR A 55 3.69 -14.98 -30.80
CA TYR A 55 4.79 -15.50 -31.62
C TYR A 55 4.33 -16.35 -32.81
N LEU A 56 3.17 -17.01 -32.73
CA LEU A 56 2.65 -17.80 -33.85
C LEU A 56 2.20 -16.89 -34.99
N GLU A 57 1.43 -15.85 -34.66
CA GLU A 57 0.94 -14.85 -35.60
C GLU A 57 2.08 -14.01 -36.17
N ALA A 58 3.04 -13.61 -35.32
CA ALA A 58 4.25 -12.90 -35.72
C ALA A 58 5.04 -13.72 -36.74
N ARG A 59 5.34 -14.99 -36.41
CA ARG A 59 6.05 -15.91 -37.32
C ARG A 59 5.37 -16.03 -38.67
N ARG A 60 4.03 -16.13 -38.69
CA ARG A 60 3.27 -16.18 -39.94
C ARG A 60 3.43 -14.90 -40.76
N GLN A 61 3.40 -13.72 -40.14
CA GLN A 61 3.63 -12.47 -40.88
C GLN A 61 5.05 -12.38 -41.44
N TYR A 62 6.07 -12.80 -40.69
CA TYR A 62 7.44 -12.83 -41.20
C TYR A 62 7.64 -13.87 -42.30
N GLN A 63 6.93 -15.00 -42.26
CA GLN A 63 6.89 -15.95 -43.38
C GLN A 63 6.32 -15.30 -44.64
N ASN A 64 5.22 -14.54 -44.50
CA ASN A 64 4.66 -13.79 -45.62
C ASN A 64 5.65 -12.75 -46.19
N CYS A 65 6.52 -12.14 -45.37
CA CYS A 65 7.57 -11.25 -45.89
C CYS A 65 8.51 -11.97 -46.86
N LEU A 66 8.83 -13.24 -46.61
CA LEU A 66 9.69 -14.06 -47.47
C LEU A 66 8.96 -14.57 -48.73
N GLU A 67 7.63 -14.44 -48.78
CA GLU A 67 6.83 -14.74 -49.97
C GLU A 67 6.70 -13.52 -50.91
N VAL A 68 7.10 -12.32 -50.46
CA VAL A 68 7.09 -11.11 -51.28
C VAL A 68 8.25 -11.18 -52.30
N PRO A 69 7.99 -11.00 -53.61
CA PRO A 69 9.02 -11.08 -54.64
C PRO A 69 10.20 -10.15 -54.38
N GLY A 70 11.42 -10.67 -54.41
CA GLY A 70 12.65 -9.91 -54.13
C GLY A 70 13.07 -9.88 -52.66
N PHE A 71 12.26 -10.43 -51.75
CA PHE A 71 12.53 -10.49 -50.31
C PHE A 71 12.67 -11.94 -49.77
N GLU A 72 12.80 -12.94 -50.64
CA GLU A 72 12.84 -14.37 -50.28
C GLU A 72 14.03 -14.72 -49.36
N ASN A 73 15.05 -13.87 -49.38
CA ASN A 73 16.25 -14.01 -48.58
C ASN A 73 16.45 -12.91 -47.54
N ASP A 74 15.39 -12.16 -47.21
CA ASP A 74 15.46 -11.12 -46.20
C ASP A 74 15.99 -11.67 -44.86
N ALA A 75 17.11 -11.12 -44.41
CA ALA A 75 17.80 -11.56 -43.21
C ALA A 75 16.95 -11.28 -41.96
N TYR A 76 16.26 -10.13 -41.95
CA TYR A 76 15.44 -9.69 -40.84
C TYR A 76 14.27 -10.66 -40.59
N ALA A 77 13.46 -10.94 -41.62
CA ALA A 77 12.34 -11.88 -41.50
C ALA A 77 12.81 -13.28 -41.09
N LYS A 78 13.95 -13.77 -41.61
CA LYS A 78 14.52 -15.07 -41.22
C LYS A 78 14.93 -15.12 -39.75
N GLU A 79 15.61 -14.09 -39.25
CA GLU A 79 15.99 -13.97 -37.83
C GLU A 79 14.74 -13.94 -36.93
N GLN A 80 13.76 -13.11 -37.28
CA GLN A 80 12.52 -12.99 -36.52
C GLN A 80 11.69 -14.29 -36.49
N ILE A 81 11.68 -15.08 -37.57
CA ILE A 81 11.08 -16.42 -37.59
C ILE A 81 11.76 -17.36 -36.60
N GLN A 82 13.10 -17.27 -36.47
CA GLN A 82 13.87 -18.07 -35.51
C GLN A 82 13.54 -17.64 -34.07
N GLU A 83 13.54 -16.34 -33.79
CA GLU A 83 13.16 -15.81 -32.47
C GLU A 83 11.74 -16.22 -32.08
N CYS A 84 10.77 -16.10 -32.99
CA CYS A 84 9.41 -16.57 -32.75
C CYS A 84 9.36 -18.07 -32.44
N THR A 85 10.18 -18.88 -33.11
CA THR A 85 10.23 -20.33 -32.87
C THR A 85 10.80 -20.66 -31.49
N ILE A 86 11.81 -19.91 -31.04
CA ILE A 86 12.33 -19.99 -29.67
C ILE A 86 11.26 -19.57 -28.67
N GLY A 87 10.58 -18.44 -28.91
CA GLY A 87 9.50 -17.93 -28.06
C GLY A 87 8.34 -18.94 -27.91
N LEU A 88 7.89 -19.56 -29.00
CA LEU A 88 6.85 -20.59 -28.97
C LEU A 88 7.27 -21.79 -28.10
N LYS A 89 8.52 -22.25 -28.24
CA LYS A 89 9.04 -23.36 -27.43
C LYS A 89 9.08 -23.00 -25.94
N LEU A 90 9.62 -21.83 -25.60
CA LEU A 90 9.70 -21.38 -24.21
C LEU A 90 8.31 -21.23 -23.59
N ARG A 91 7.34 -20.71 -24.35
CA ARG A 91 5.95 -20.57 -23.89
C ARG A 91 5.32 -21.93 -23.62
N GLN A 92 5.49 -22.89 -24.54
CA GLN A 92 5.01 -24.25 -24.33
C GLN A 92 5.61 -24.87 -23.06
N GLN A 93 6.92 -24.70 -22.84
CA GLN A 93 7.59 -25.19 -21.63
C GLN A 93 7.05 -24.53 -20.35
N ALA A 94 6.78 -23.22 -20.38
CA ALA A 94 6.17 -22.50 -19.27
C ALA A 94 4.76 -23.04 -18.96
N ASP A 95 3.92 -23.20 -19.99
CA ASP A 95 2.56 -23.71 -19.86
C ASP A 95 2.54 -25.15 -19.31
N ASP A 96 3.43 -26.02 -19.79
CA ASP A 96 3.53 -27.39 -19.31
C ASP A 96 4.05 -27.47 -17.87
N ALA A 97 4.98 -26.59 -17.48
CA ALA A 97 5.40 -26.45 -16.08
C ALA A 97 4.25 -26.00 -15.18
N LEU A 98 3.41 -25.06 -15.62
CA LEU A 98 2.21 -24.64 -14.88
C LEU A 98 1.20 -25.77 -14.70
N LYS A 99 0.93 -26.56 -15.76
CA LYS A 99 0.03 -27.73 -15.68
C LYS A 99 0.53 -28.78 -14.69
N GLN A 100 1.86 -28.90 -14.54
CA GLN A 100 2.50 -29.81 -13.59
C GLN A 100 2.60 -29.22 -12.17
N GLY A 101 2.11 -28.00 -11.92
CA GLY A 101 2.22 -27.32 -10.63
C GLY A 101 3.63 -26.82 -10.30
N LYS A 102 4.55 -26.81 -11.27
CA LYS A 102 5.95 -26.37 -11.11
C LYS A 102 6.08 -24.87 -11.36
N SER A 103 5.42 -24.05 -10.53
CA SER A 103 5.34 -22.59 -10.74
C SER A 103 6.70 -21.91 -10.85
N GLN A 104 7.70 -22.32 -10.07
CA GLN A 104 9.04 -21.73 -10.14
C GLN A 104 9.73 -22.01 -11.49
N GLU A 105 9.53 -23.18 -12.06
CA GLU A 105 10.07 -23.54 -13.37
C GLU A 105 9.38 -22.74 -14.49
N ALA A 106 8.06 -22.57 -14.40
CA ALA A 106 7.31 -21.70 -15.31
C ALA A 106 7.83 -20.24 -15.28
N VAL A 107 8.06 -19.69 -14.08
CA VAL A 107 8.65 -18.34 -13.93
C VAL A 107 10.02 -18.23 -14.60
N ARG A 108 10.84 -19.28 -14.55
CA ARG A 108 12.15 -19.28 -15.24
C ARG A 108 11.98 -19.20 -16.76
N PHE A 109 11.05 -19.97 -17.33
CA PHE A 109 10.77 -19.92 -18.77
C PHE A 109 10.16 -18.57 -19.19
N PHE A 110 9.27 -17.99 -18.38
CA PHE A 110 8.77 -16.63 -18.61
C PHE A 110 9.89 -15.58 -18.52
N GLY A 111 10.84 -15.73 -17.61
CA GLY A 111 12.02 -14.87 -17.56
C GLY A 111 12.87 -14.98 -18.84
N GLN A 112 13.01 -16.18 -19.41
CA GLN A 112 13.69 -16.36 -20.70
C GLN A 112 12.91 -15.72 -21.86
N LEU A 113 11.57 -15.78 -21.84
CA LEU A 113 10.72 -15.08 -22.80
C LEU A 113 10.91 -13.56 -22.73
N LEU A 114 10.96 -12.98 -21.53
CA LEU A 114 11.19 -11.54 -21.37
C LEU A 114 12.62 -11.12 -21.69
N ASN A 115 13.60 -12.02 -21.60
CA ASN A 115 14.95 -11.75 -22.10
C ASN A 115 15.02 -11.76 -23.63
N LEU A 116 14.27 -12.64 -24.28
CA LEU A 116 14.13 -12.68 -25.74
C LEU A 116 13.36 -11.46 -26.24
N ASN A 117 12.26 -11.13 -25.56
CA ASN A 117 11.37 -10.03 -25.92
C ASN A 117 10.91 -9.29 -24.65
N PRO A 118 11.60 -8.20 -24.27
CA PRO A 118 11.23 -7.39 -23.11
C PRO A 118 9.84 -6.75 -23.21
N ASP A 119 9.28 -6.63 -24.41
CA ASP A 119 7.98 -6.02 -24.65
C ASP A 119 6.81 -7.00 -24.59
N ASP A 120 7.06 -8.32 -24.53
CA ASP A 120 6.04 -9.39 -24.51
C ASP A 120 4.95 -9.12 -23.46
N ALA A 121 3.86 -8.50 -23.93
CA ALA A 121 2.78 -8.06 -23.08
C ALA A 121 2.03 -9.24 -22.47
N LEU A 122 1.88 -10.33 -23.22
CA LEU A 122 1.17 -11.52 -22.79
C LEU A 122 1.93 -12.23 -21.66
N THR A 123 3.25 -12.38 -21.77
CA THR A 123 4.09 -12.95 -20.71
C THR A 123 4.04 -12.10 -19.44
N LYS A 124 4.07 -10.76 -19.56
CA LYS A 124 3.92 -9.86 -18.39
C LYS A 124 2.58 -10.06 -17.68
N VAL A 125 1.48 -10.17 -18.44
CA VAL A 125 0.15 -10.46 -17.88
C VAL A 125 0.12 -11.83 -17.19
N GLN A 126 0.67 -12.87 -17.82
CA GLN A 126 0.72 -14.21 -17.24
C GLN A 126 1.53 -14.25 -15.93
N LEU A 127 2.67 -13.55 -15.86
CA LEU A 127 3.45 -13.44 -14.63
C LEU A 127 2.68 -12.69 -13.53
N ALA A 128 2.02 -11.58 -13.88
CA ALA A 128 1.20 -10.84 -12.92
C ALA A 128 0.05 -11.70 -12.36
N ASP A 129 -0.65 -12.43 -13.22
CA ASP A 129 -1.74 -13.34 -12.85
C ASP A 129 -1.26 -14.51 -11.99
N LEU A 130 -0.11 -15.09 -12.33
CA LEU A 130 0.49 -16.20 -11.58
C LEU A 130 0.85 -15.75 -10.16
N TYR A 131 1.58 -14.65 -10.03
CA TYR A 131 1.98 -14.13 -8.72
C TYR A 131 0.77 -13.67 -7.89
N GLU A 132 -0.24 -13.05 -8.51
CA GLU A 132 -1.47 -12.71 -7.80
C GLU A 132 -2.17 -13.95 -7.26
N ARG A 133 -2.28 -15.02 -8.07
CA ARG A 133 -2.90 -16.28 -7.62
C ARG A 133 -2.15 -16.91 -6.45
N GLU A 134 -0.82 -16.94 -6.52
CA GLU A 134 0.02 -17.41 -5.41
C GLU A 134 -0.15 -16.52 -4.17
N GLY A 135 -0.21 -15.20 -4.35
CA GLY A 135 -0.48 -14.24 -3.29
C GLY A 135 -1.83 -14.48 -2.63
N ASN A 136 -2.89 -14.67 -3.41
CA ASN A 136 -4.25 -14.98 -2.92
C ASN A 136 -4.29 -16.28 -2.14
N GLN A 137 -3.59 -17.32 -2.62
CA GLN A 137 -3.49 -18.59 -1.91
C GLN A 137 -2.80 -18.41 -0.55
N LEU A 138 -1.67 -17.70 -0.49
CA LEU A 138 -0.94 -17.41 0.75
C LEU A 138 -1.76 -16.53 1.70
N PHE A 139 -2.48 -15.54 1.16
CA PHE A 139 -3.36 -14.68 1.92
C PHE A 139 -4.46 -15.48 2.61
N ASN A 140 -5.11 -16.41 1.88
CA ASN A 140 -6.12 -17.31 2.43
C ASN A 140 -5.53 -18.26 3.50
N GLN A 141 -4.25 -18.60 3.39
CA GLN A 141 -3.49 -19.37 4.38
C GLN A 141 -2.98 -18.51 5.56
N LYS A 142 -3.31 -17.21 5.59
CA LYS A 142 -2.85 -16.21 6.59
C LYS A 142 -1.33 -16.01 6.61
N GLN A 143 -0.64 -16.44 5.56
CA GLN A 143 0.78 -16.20 5.32
C GLN A 143 0.96 -14.81 4.70
N TYR A 144 0.65 -13.78 5.50
CA TYR A 144 0.53 -12.41 5.00
C TYR A 144 1.85 -11.83 4.51
N ALA A 145 2.98 -12.18 5.14
CA ALA A 145 4.29 -11.69 4.73
C ALA A 145 4.65 -12.19 3.33
N GLU A 146 4.45 -13.49 3.08
CA GLU A 146 4.70 -14.13 1.79
C GLU A 146 3.69 -13.68 0.73
N ALA A 147 2.41 -13.56 1.09
CA ALA A 147 1.37 -13.02 0.21
C ALA A 147 1.72 -11.61 -0.28
N ARG A 148 2.21 -10.75 0.62
CA ARG A 148 2.65 -9.39 0.29
C ARG A 148 3.80 -9.39 -0.71
N LEU A 149 4.77 -10.29 -0.54
CA LEU A 149 5.87 -10.44 -1.50
C LEU A 149 5.34 -10.81 -2.88
N LYS A 150 4.41 -11.77 -2.96
CA LYS A 150 3.80 -12.18 -4.24
C LYS A 150 3.00 -11.07 -4.91
N TYR A 151 2.19 -10.30 -4.18
CA TYR A 151 1.52 -9.13 -4.76
C TYR A 151 2.50 -8.05 -5.23
N THR A 152 3.63 -7.89 -4.54
CA THR A 152 4.68 -6.96 -4.96
C THR A 152 5.31 -7.41 -6.27
N GLU A 153 5.63 -8.71 -6.41
CA GLU A 153 6.13 -9.28 -7.67
C GLU A 153 5.10 -9.15 -8.80
N ALA A 154 3.82 -9.43 -8.53
CA ALA A 154 2.74 -9.23 -9.51
C ALA A 154 2.69 -7.78 -10.01
N GLY A 155 2.86 -6.81 -9.10
CA GLY A 155 2.84 -5.38 -9.42
C GLY A 155 3.99 -4.89 -10.31
N LYS A 156 5.06 -5.68 -10.50
CA LYS A 156 6.16 -5.36 -11.43
C LYS A 156 5.74 -5.54 -12.90
N TYR A 157 4.86 -6.49 -13.17
CA TYR A 157 4.43 -6.87 -14.52
C TYR A 157 2.99 -6.46 -14.83
N ALA A 158 2.20 -6.09 -13.81
CA ALA A 158 0.81 -5.71 -13.95
C ALA A 158 0.61 -4.41 -14.77
N SER A 159 -0.50 -4.34 -15.49
CA SER A 159 -1.01 -3.09 -16.06
C SER A 159 -1.34 -2.06 -14.97
N ILE A 160 -1.48 -0.79 -15.35
CA ILE A 160 -1.77 0.31 -14.41
C ILE A 160 -3.01 0.01 -13.56
N THR A 161 -4.10 -0.41 -14.18
CA THR A 161 -5.37 -0.71 -13.48
C THR A 161 -5.23 -1.87 -12.51
N LYS A 162 -4.52 -2.93 -12.90
CA LYS A 162 -4.28 -4.09 -12.04
C LYS A 162 -3.30 -3.79 -10.91
N LYS A 163 -2.37 -2.86 -11.11
CA LYS A 163 -1.45 -2.42 -10.07
C LYS A 163 -2.20 -1.75 -8.92
N GLU A 164 -3.24 -0.97 -9.21
CA GLU A 164 -4.07 -0.33 -8.18
C GLU A 164 -4.79 -1.36 -7.30
N THR A 165 -5.35 -2.42 -7.90
CA THR A 165 -6.02 -3.48 -7.14
C THR A 165 -5.03 -4.24 -6.26
N LEU A 166 -3.83 -4.57 -6.77
CA LEU A 166 -2.76 -5.21 -5.99
C LEU A 166 -2.29 -4.33 -4.82
N LEU A 167 -2.21 -3.01 -5.02
CA LEU A 167 -1.85 -2.07 -3.95
C LEU A 167 -2.89 -2.06 -2.82
N ILE A 168 -4.18 -2.19 -3.13
CA ILE A 168 -5.24 -2.32 -2.11
C ILE A 168 -5.03 -3.60 -1.29
N GLN A 169 -4.68 -4.72 -1.94
CA GLN A 169 -4.41 -5.98 -1.24
C GLN A 169 -3.17 -5.87 -0.34
N ILE A 170 -2.11 -5.22 -0.81
CA ILE A 170 -0.90 -4.95 -0.01
C ILE A 170 -1.24 -4.08 1.20
N ARG A 171 -2.02 -2.99 1.04
CA ARG A 171 -2.46 -2.14 2.16
C ARG A 171 -3.30 -2.92 3.17
N THR A 172 -4.18 -3.79 2.69
CA THR A 172 -4.99 -4.66 3.54
C THR A 172 -4.09 -5.55 4.40
N ILE A 173 -3.06 -6.16 3.81
CA ILE A 173 -2.06 -6.93 4.55
C ILE A 173 -1.33 -6.04 5.58
N ASP A 174 -0.87 -4.87 5.17
CA ASP A 174 -0.14 -3.95 6.05
C ASP A 174 -0.99 -3.56 7.26
N ASP A 175 -2.30 -3.37 7.10
CA ASP A 175 -3.22 -3.06 8.19
C ASP A 175 -3.54 -4.28 9.08
N LEU A 176 -3.61 -5.49 8.50
CA LEU A 176 -3.78 -6.74 9.25
C LEU A 176 -2.55 -7.09 10.08
N THR A 177 -1.36 -6.82 9.55
CA THR A 177 -0.07 -7.09 10.22
C THR A 177 0.38 -5.94 11.11
N ARG A 178 -0.26 -4.77 11.01
CA ARG A 178 0.05 -3.62 11.86
C ARG A 178 -0.15 -4.00 13.34
N PRO A 179 0.87 -3.84 14.20
CA PRO A 179 0.69 -4.06 15.62
C PRO A 179 -0.38 -3.10 16.16
N LYS A 180 -1.49 -3.65 16.64
CA LYS A 180 -2.53 -2.88 17.33
C LYS A 180 -2.09 -2.64 18.77
N TYR A 181 -1.46 -1.50 19.00
CA TYR A 181 -1.11 -1.09 20.36
C TYR A 181 -2.40 -0.70 21.11
N PRO A 182 -2.64 -1.23 22.32
CA PRO A 182 -3.67 -0.67 23.17
C PRO A 182 -3.29 0.79 23.42
N LYS A 183 -4.14 1.73 22.98
CA LYS A 183 -3.94 3.13 23.33
C LYS A 183 -3.91 3.19 24.86
N LEU A 184 -2.79 3.59 25.46
CA LEU A 184 -2.57 3.75 26.91
C LEU A 184 -3.42 4.89 27.51
N VAL A 185 -4.63 5.11 26.98
CA VAL A 185 -5.60 6.10 27.46
C VAL A 185 -5.95 5.81 28.91
N GLY A 186 -6.05 4.53 29.31
CA GLY A 186 -6.38 4.15 30.68
C GLY A 186 -5.40 4.67 31.73
N LEU A 187 -4.09 4.63 31.46
CA LEU A 187 -3.07 5.09 32.42
C LEU A 187 -3.08 6.61 32.57
N LYS A 188 -3.27 7.36 31.47
CA LYS A 188 -3.33 8.83 31.49
C LYS A 188 -4.58 9.35 32.20
N VAL A 189 -5.72 8.72 31.94
CA VAL A 189 -6.99 9.07 32.58
C VAL A 189 -6.95 8.79 34.08
N PHE A 190 -6.31 7.68 34.49
CA PHE A 190 -6.18 7.33 35.90
C PHE A 190 -5.31 8.33 36.67
N THR A 191 -4.14 8.71 36.15
CA THR A 191 -3.25 9.67 36.84
C THR A 191 -3.87 11.06 36.97
N GLY A 192 -4.55 11.54 35.92
CA GLY A 192 -5.25 12.83 35.96
C GLY A 192 -6.39 12.83 36.97
N LEU A 193 -7.18 11.74 37.05
CA LEU A 193 -8.29 11.63 38.01
C LEU A 193 -7.79 11.59 39.46
N VAL A 194 -6.69 10.87 39.73
CA VAL A 194 -6.06 10.85 41.07
C VAL A 194 -5.54 12.23 41.45
N ALA A 195 -4.89 12.95 40.53
CA ALA A 195 -4.38 14.30 40.77
C ALA A 195 -5.50 15.28 41.15
N VAL A 196 -6.58 15.30 40.37
CA VAL A 196 -7.74 16.18 40.60
C VAL A 196 -8.45 15.82 41.91
N GLY A 197 -8.70 14.54 42.16
CA GLY A 197 -9.37 14.07 43.38
C GLY A 197 -8.59 14.40 44.65
N ALA A 198 -7.29 14.12 44.67
CA ALA A 198 -6.42 14.41 45.81
C ALA A 198 -6.26 15.93 46.04
N GLY A 199 -6.13 16.72 44.96
CA GLY A 199 -6.03 18.18 45.05
C GLY A 199 -7.31 18.84 45.58
N ALA A 200 -8.48 18.43 45.08
CA ALA A 200 -9.77 18.94 45.55
C ALA A 200 -9.99 18.62 47.03
N TYR A 201 -9.66 17.41 47.46
CA TYR A 201 -9.80 17.01 48.86
C TYR A 201 -8.84 17.77 49.79
N ALA A 202 -7.62 18.06 49.34
CA ALA A 202 -6.67 18.90 50.08
C ALA A 202 -7.21 20.34 50.27
N LEU A 203 -7.86 20.93 49.26
CA LEU A 203 -8.47 22.26 49.38
C LEU A 203 -9.61 22.28 50.40
N ILE A 204 -10.46 21.24 50.42
CA ILE A 204 -11.55 21.11 51.41
C ILE A 204 -10.99 21.07 52.84
N LEU A 205 -9.95 20.25 53.07
CA LEU A 205 -9.30 20.16 54.38
C LEU A 205 -8.68 21.49 54.82
N ARG A 206 -8.06 22.22 53.89
CA ARG A 206 -7.47 23.53 54.19
C ARG A 206 -8.53 24.57 54.55
N ASN A 207 -9.64 24.59 53.81
CA ASN A 207 -10.73 25.53 54.06
C ASN A 207 -11.44 25.22 55.40
N ASP A 208 -11.69 23.95 55.71
CA ASP A 208 -12.27 23.53 57.01
C ASP A 208 -11.40 23.98 58.18
N TYR A 209 -10.07 23.78 58.08
CA TYR A 209 -9.13 24.23 59.10
C TYR A 209 -9.09 25.76 59.25
N GLN A 210 -9.00 26.50 58.15
CA GLN A 210 -8.97 27.96 58.18
C GLN A 210 -10.25 28.56 58.76
N SER A 211 -11.40 28.00 58.40
CA SER A 211 -12.70 28.40 58.95
C SER A 211 -12.74 28.21 60.46
N LYS A 212 -12.38 27.01 60.95
CA LYS A 212 -12.40 26.68 62.38
C LYS A 212 -11.38 27.49 63.19
N MET A 213 -10.20 27.75 62.63
CA MET A 213 -9.22 28.64 63.24
C MET A 213 -9.72 30.09 63.31
N GLY A 214 -10.43 30.56 62.26
CA GLY A 214 -11.07 31.87 62.25
C GLY A 214 -12.12 32.00 63.34
N THR A 215 -13.00 31.00 63.48
CA THR A 215 -14.02 30.96 64.55
C THR A 215 -13.39 30.94 65.94
N LEU A 216 -12.36 30.11 66.15
CA LEU A 216 -11.63 30.07 67.42
C LEU A 216 -11.02 31.44 67.74
N SER A 217 -10.38 32.10 66.78
CA SER A 217 -9.78 33.43 66.97
C SER A 217 -10.82 34.52 67.26
N GLN A 218 -12.00 34.44 66.64
CA GLN A 218 -13.09 35.37 66.91
C GLN A 218 -13.61 35.19 68.34
N ILE A 219 -13.91 33.93 68.72
CA ILE A 219 -14.40 33.63 70.06
C ILE A 219 -13.34 34.03 71.11
N SER A 220 -12.07 33.69 70.90
CA SER A 220 -10.99 34.05 71.83
C SER A 220 -10.90 35.56 72.07
N GLN A 221 -11.02 36.38 71.02
CA GLN A 221 -11.02 37.84 71.14
C GLN A 221 -12.22 38.39 71.91
N THR A 222 -13.37 37.71 71.86
CA THR A 222 -14.58 38.12 72.59
C THR A 222 -14.57 37.68 74.04
N VAL A 223 -14.07 36.49 74.35
CA VAL A 223 -14.15 35.89 75.70
C VAL A 223 -12.92 36.17 76.56
N ASP A 224 -11.76 36.44 75.94
CA ASP A 224 -10.52 36.82 76.61
C ASP A 224 -9.76 37.87 75.78
N PRO A 225 -10.27 39.12 75.73
CA PRO A 225 -9.65 40.19 74.95
C PRO A 225 -8.25 40.56 75.46
N THR A 226 -7.96 40.28 76.73
CA THR A 226 -6.67 40.55 77.37
C THR A 226 -5.64 39.44 77.15
N GLY A 227 -6.02 38.28 76.62
CA GLY A 227 -5.15 37.11 76.49
C GLY A 227 -4.66 36.56 77.84
N SER A 228 -5.45 36.77 78.90
CA SER A 228 -5.12 36.40 80.27
C SER A 228 -5.23 34.89 80.54
N GLY A 229 -5.92 34.15 79.67
CA GLY A 229 -6.26 32.73 79.83
C GLY A 229 -7.41 32.47 80.80
N VAL A 230 -8.05 33.52 81.35
CA VAL A 230 -9.11 33.39 82.36
C VAL A 230 -10.46 33.77 81.76
N ILE A 231 -11.33 32.78 81.54
CA ILE A 231 -12.71 32.99 81.08
C ILE A 231 -13.64 32.86 82.28
N SER A 232 -14.23 33.98 82.71
CA SER A 232 -15.03 34.08 83.93
C SER A 232 -16.49 33.62 83.76
N ASP A 233 -17.02 33.63 82.54
CA ASP A 233 -18.36 33.13 82.24
C ASP A 233 -18.34 31.66 81.80
N ARG A 234 -19.18 30.84 82.45
CA ARG A 234 -19.28 29.40 82.19
C ARG A 234 -19.77 29.10 80.77
N SER A 235 -20.69 29.90 80.25
CA SER A 235 -21.25 29.67 78.91
C SER A 235 -20.24 30.02 77.82
N ALA A 236 -19.52 31.13 77.99
CA ALA A 236 -18.39 31.55 77.15
C ALA A 236 -17.25 30.51 77.15
N TYR A 237 -16.94 29.93 78.31
CA TYR A 237 -15.91 28.89 78.41
C TYR A 237 -16.25 27.63 77.62
N LEU A 238 -17.51 27.19 77.64
CA LEU A 238 -17.98 26.05 76.84
C LEU A 238 -17.87 26.34 75.35
N GLN A 239 -18.29 27.52 74.90
CA GLN A 239 -18.18 27.93 73.49
C GLN A 239 -16.73 27.98 73.02
N TYR A 240 -15.83 28.52 73.85
CA TYR A 240 -14.40 28.52 73.57
C TYR A 240 -13.85 27.09 73.46
N THR A 241 -14.23 26.22 74.40
CA THR A 241 -13.77 24.82 74.43
C THR A 241 -14.27 24.04 73.23
N ASP A 242 -15.52 24.22 72.81
CA ASP A 242 -16.08 23.59 71.62
C ASP A 242 -15.37 24.05 70.34
N ALA A 243 -15.13 25.35 70.21
CA ALA A 243 -14.37 25.91 69.08
C ALA A 243 -12.90 25.44 69.07
N TYR A 244 -12.28 25.35 70.24
CA TYR A 244 -10.92 24.83 70.41
C TYR A 244 -10.84 23.36 70.00
N ASN A 245 -11.74 22.52 70.51
CA ASN A 245 -11.82 21.10 70.17
C ASN A 245 -12.07 20.89 68.67
N ALA A 246 -12.93 21.72 68.05
CA ALA A 246 -13.19 21.66 66.62
C ALA A 246 -11.96 22.04 65.79
N ALA A 247 -11.24 23.09 66.18
CA ALA A 247 -10.00 23.51 65.53
C ALA A 247 -8.87 22.47 65.71
N GLU A 248 -8.74 21.88 66.90
CA GLU A 248 -7.77 20.81 67.18
C GLU A 248 -8.08 19.55 66.35
N ALA A 249 -9.35 19.17 66.24
CA ALA A 249 -9.78 18.05 65.40
C ALA A 249 -9.48 18.30 63.91
N ALA A 250 -9.60 19.53 63.43
CA ALA A 250 -9.19 19.90 62.07
C ALA A 250 -7.65 19.91 61.92
N GLN A 251 -6.92 20.35 62.94
CA GLN A 251 -5.45 20.34 62.96
C GLN A 251 -4.89 18.91 62.90
N LYS A 252 -5.51 17.95 63.57
CA LYS A 252 -5.14 16.51 63.49
C LYS A 252 -5.23 15.97 62.06
N LYS A 253 -6.04 16.56 61.19
CA LYS A 253 -6.14 16.21 59.75
C LYS A 253 -5.03 16.81 58.89
N ASN A 254 -4.13 17.62 59.44
CA ASN A 254 -3.03 18.25 58.68
C ASN A 254 -2.08 17.21 58.05
N GLY A 255 -1.86 16.06 58.71
CA GLY A 255 -1.10 14.95 58.13
C GLY A 255 -1.74 14.43 56.83
N LEU A 256 -3.07 14.34 56.81
CA LEU A 256 -3.83 13.86 55.67
C LEU A 256 -3.85 14.90 54.53
N PHE A 257 -3.95 16.20 54.86
CA PHE A 257 -3.77 17.29 53.90
C PHE A 257 -2.41 17.20 53.20
N LYS A 258 -1.31 17.05 53.96
CA LYS A 258 0.05 16.92 53.40
C LYS A 258 0.18 15.70 52.50
N ALA A 259 -0.42 14.57 52.88
CA ALA A 259 -0.45 13.36 52.07
C ALA A 259 -1.18 13.57 50.74
N CYS A 260 -2.38 14.17 50.75
CA CYS A 260 -3.13 14.47 49.54
C CYS A 260 -2.38 15.43 48.60
N LEU A 261 -1.73 16.46 49.15
CA LEU A 261 -0.92 17.39 48.37
C LEU A 261 0.29 16.68 47.73
N GLY A 262 0.96 15.79 48.47
CA GLY A 262 2.06 14.97 47.96
C GLY A 262 1.62 14.05 46.82
N VAL A 263 0.48 13.36 46.97
CA VAL A 263 -0.09 12.50 45.92
C VAL A 263 -0.46 13.31 44.68
N ALA A 264 -1.10 14.47 44.85
CA ALA A 264 -1.44 15.35 43.72
C ALA A 264 -0.18 15.85 42.98
N ALA A 265 0.87 16.24 43.70
CA ALA A 265 2.13 16.68 43.11
C ALA A 265 2.84 15.54 42.34
N VAL A 266 2.91 14.34 42.91
CA VAL A 266 3.52 13.19 42.22
C VAL A 266 2.72 12.78 40.99
N ALA A 267 1.38 12.76 41.09
CA ALA A 267 0.51 12.38 39.98
C ALA A 267 0.59 13.39 38.82
N THR A 268 0.64 14.70 39.11
CA THR A 268 0.80 15.75 38.08
C THR A 268 2.17 15.68 37.40
N VAL A 269 3.25 15.44 38.14
CA VAL A 269 4.60 15.24 37.57
C VAL A 269 4.63 13.98 36.71
N ALA A 270 4.02 12.88 37.16
CA ALA A 270 3.93 11.65 36.39
C ALA A 270 3.11 11.83 35.10
N GLU A 271 2.00 12.56 35.14
CA GLU A 271 1.20 12.89 33.96
C GLU A 271 2.00 13.74 32.96
N LEU A 272 2.69 14.78 33.43
CA LEU A 272 3.54 15.63 32.59
C LEU A 272 4.67 14.81 31.95
N TYR A 273 5.29 13.91 32.72
CA TYR A 273 6.30 12.98 32.23
C TYR A 273 5.75 12.07 31.13
N LEU A 274 4.56 11.49 31.32
CA LEU A 274 3.89 10.63 30.32
C LEU A 274 3.34 11.39 29.10
N LEU A 275 3.15 12.71 29.20
CA LEU A 275 2.81 13.58 28.08
C LEU A 275 4.04 13.93 27.24
N LEU A 276 5.15 14.26 27.89
CA LEU A 276 6.39 14.66 27.23
C LEU A 276 7.18 13.46 26.69
N HIS A 277 7.17 12.34 27.40
CA HIS A 277 7.91 11.15 27.03
C HIS A 277 6.93 10.06 26.60
N LYS A 278 6.85 9.83 25.29
CA LYS A 278 6.22 8.62 24.77
C LYS A 278 7.10 7.44 25.23
N PRO A 279 6.58 6.49 26.03
CA PRO A 279 7.38 5.36 26.44
C PRO A 279 7.85 4.61 25.19
N LYS A 280 9.15 4.32 25.14
CA LYS A 280 9.71 3.47 24.08
C LYS A 280 8.93 2.16 24.06
N PRO A 281 8.62 1.60 22.88
CA PRO A 281 7.89 0.35 22.78
C PRO A 281 8.62 -0.71 23.60
N ARG A 282 8.00 -1.18 24.69
CA ARG A 282 8.46 -2.39 25.37
C ARG A 282 8.07 -3.55 24.48
N THR A 283 9.06 -4.10 23.77
CA THR A 283 8.94 -5.39 23.10
C THR A 283 9.03 -6.50 24.14
N SER A 284 8.09 -6.56 25.09
CA SER A 284 7.88 -7.81 25.85
C SER A 284 7.08 -8.74 24.95
N ALA A 285 7.73 -9.23 23.89
CA ALA A 285 7.16 -10.22 23.02
C ALA A 285 7.83 -11.54 23.36
N ILE A 286 7.12 -12.36 24.15
CA ILE A 286 7.31 -13.80 24.07
C ILE A 286 7.07 -14.15 22.60
N GLN A 287 8.15 -14.34 21.84
CA GLN A 287 8.06 -14.71 20.44
C GLN A 287 8.15 -16.22 20.35
N TRP A 288 7.06 -16.82 19.86
CA TRP A 288 7.00 -18.23 19.50
C TRP A 288 7.56 -18.36 18.08
N LYS A 289 8.73 -18.97 17.95
CA LYS A 289 9.35 -19.25 16.64
C LYS A 289 9.46 -20.76 16.44
N PRO A 290 9.22 -21.29 15.23
CA PRO A 290 9.54 -22.69 14.95
C PRO A 290 11.05 -22.91 15.14
N SER A 291 11.41 -23.96 15.88
CA SER A 291 12.82 -24.31 16.13
C SER A 291 13.47 -24.82 14.84
N SER A 292 14.60 -24.24 14.44
CA SER A 292 15.36 -24.69 13.27
C SER A 292 16.20 -25.95 13.54
N GLN A 293 16.30 -26.37 14.80
CA GLN A 293 17.15 -27.50 15.24
C GLN A 293 16.37 -28.67 15.84
N SER A 294 15.04 -28.55 16.00
CA SER A 294 14.21 -29.60 16.56
C SER A 294 12.74 -29.46 16.12
N TRP A 295 11.99 -30.57 16.14
CA TRP A 295 10.53 -30.51 16.09
C TRP A 295 10.00 -29.94 17.40
N GLY A 296 9.82 -28.61 17.45
CA GLY A 296 9.30 -27.91 18.62
C GLY A 296 9.16 -26.40 18.40
N LEU A 297 8.44 -25.74 19.31
CA LEU A 297 8.34 -24.29 19.39
C LEU A 297 9.44 -23.74 20.30
N ALA A 298 10.28 -22.86 19.77
CA ALA A 298 11.24 -22.10 20.55
C ALA A 298 10.53 -20.87 21.14
N VAL A 299 10.62 -20.71 22.46
CA VAL A 299 10.17 -19.52 23.17
C VAL A 299 11.38 -18.61 23.34
N SER A 300 11.44 -17.53 22.56
CA SER A 300 12.46 -16.50 22.78
C SER A 300 11.88 -15.37 23.61
N TYR A 301 12.53 -15.06 24.73
CA TYR A 301 12.24 -13.92 25.58
C TYR A 301 13.35 -12.89 25.41
N THR A 302 13.00 -11.67 25.02
CA THR A 302 13.95 -10.55 24.85
C THR A 302 13.66 -9.52 25.93
N PHE A 303 14.66 -9.21 26.76
CA PHE A 303 14.58 -8.18 27.80
C PHE A 303 14.79 -6.79 27.21
#